data_AF-A0A8T4G5H8-F1
#
_entry.id   AF-A0A8T4G5H8-F1
#
_cell.length_a   1.000
_cell.length_b   1.000
_cell.length_c   1.000
_cell.angle_alpha   90.00
_cell.angle_beta   90.00
_cell.angle_gamma   90.00
#
_symmetry.space_group_name_H-M   'P 1'
#
loop_
_entity.id
_entity.type
_entity.pdbx_description
1 polymer ?
#
loop_
_entity_poly.entity_id
_entity_poly.type
_entity_poly.pdbx_seq_one_letter_code
_entity_poly.pdbx_strand_id
1 'polypeptide(L)'
;MMVRKLLLIALLLILPVTAQAQKVEEISDFKITVDVNSLAHVRYDITLKNLIDKPVVPGIGEIRLQKVEPLKVAFISVPFTEQRKAVKVSDVKAYSDGKTFKVSVEEKEDYTVIVYEIWYPIEPGKTLSFTVEYNADIVDSGLLFKSVTIPIGTDTDIRNLEINVNSNWKLTFAEPPAGNSPMWRGSLPAGSIAFYTAEFSMLPLPTMPVRGYVVIWGALLGLFLILLVIGLRR
;
A
#
# COMPACT_ATOMS: atom_id res chain seq x y z
N MET A 1 -0.44 50.03 -40.75
CA MET A 1 -1.05 49.82 -39.42
C MET A 1 -1.79 48.47 -39.29
N MET A 2 -2.29 47.89 -40.38
CA MET A 2 -3.10 46.66 -40.40
C MET A 2 -2.29 45.36 -40.16
N VAL A 3 -1.06 45.30 -40.67
CA VAL A 3 -0.15 44.14 -40.51
C VAL A 3 0.26 43.90 -39.05
N ARG A 4 0.46 44.98 -38.27
CA ARG A 4 0.78 44.89 -36.83
C ARG A 4 -0.37 44.30 -36.00
N LYS A 5 -1.62 44.54 -36.40
CA LYS A 5 -2.81 43.98 -35.72
C LYS A 5 -3.01 42.50 -36.08
N LEU A 6 -2.76 42.10 -37.33
CA LEU A 6 -2.77 40.68 -37.72
C LEU A 6 -1.69 39.86 -37.00
N LEU A 7 -0.48 40.44 -36.84
CA LEU A 7 0.62 39.76 -36.15
C LEU A 7 0.30 39.50 -34.67
N LEU A 8 -0.39 40.43 -34.01
CA LEU A 8 -0.82 40.28 -32.61
C LEU A 8 -1.89 39.20 -32.44
N ILE A 9 -2.82 39.09 -33.41
CA ILE A 9 -3.87 38.06 -33.40
C ILE A 9 -3.27 36.67 -33.68
N ALA A 10 -2.31 36.59 -34.62
CA ALA A 10 -1.58 35.35 -34.89
C ALA A 10 -0.73 34.91 -33.68
N LEU A 11 -0.14 35.85 -32.92
CA LEU A 11 0.65 35.54 -31.72
C LEU A 11 -0.22 35.03 -30.55
N LEU A 12 -1.48 35.50 -30.44
CA LEU A 12 -2.42 35.03 -29.42
C LEU A 12 -2.96 33.61 -29.70
N LEU A 13 -2.99 33.18 -30.97
CA LEU A 13 -3.47 31.86 -31.38
C LEU A 13 -2.42 30.74 -31.23
N ILE A 14 -1.16 31.08 -30.96
CA ILE A 14 -0.07 30.11 -30.78
C ILE A 14 0.15 29.78 -29.30
N LEU A 15 -0.59 30.39 -28.36
CA LEU A 15 -0.50 30.01 -26.96
C LEU A 15 -1.08 28.60 -26.80
N PRO A 16 -0.26 27.59 -26.48
CA PRO A 16 -0.79 26.30 -26.11
C PRO A 16 -1.49 26.54 -24.77
N VAL A 17 -2.81 26.57 -24.78
CA VAL A 17 -3.59 26.40 -23.55
C VAL A 17 -3.36 24.96 -23.15
N THR A 18 -2.25 24.69 -22.46
CA THR A 18 -2.07 23.45 -21.73
C THR A 18 -3.07 23.52 -20.58
N ALA A 19 -4.31 23.16 -20.86
CA ALA A 19 -5.30 22.85 -19.85
C ALA A 19 -4.79 21.62 -19.09
N GLN A 20 -3.90 21.85 -18.13
CA GLN A 20 -3.63 20.84 -17.11
C GLN A 20 -4.98 20.56 -16.46
N ALA A 21 -5.39 19.29 -16.44
CA ALA A 21 -6.59 18.88 -15.74
C ALA A 21 -6.54 19.46 -14.32
N GLN A 22 -7.51 20.31 -14.00
CA GLN A 22 -7.56 20.97 -12.70
C GLN A 22 -7.72 19.88 -11.63
N LYS A 23 -6.80 19.84 -10.66
CA LYS A 23 -6.91 18.92 -9.53
C LYS A 23 -8.14 19.30 -8.72
N VAL A 24 -9.13 18.40 -8.71
CA VAL A 24 -10.42 18.63 -8.07
C VAL A 24 -10.36 18.27 -6.58
N GLU A 25 -9.65 17.20 -6.25
CA GLU A 25 -9.51 16.68 -4.89
C GLU A 25 -8.05 16.31 -4.59
N GLU A 26 -7.70 16.31 -3.31
CA GLU A 26 -6.46 15.71 -2.80
C GLU A 26 -6.74 14.87 -1.55
N ILE A 27 -5.94 13.83 -1.32
CA ILE A 27 -5.91 13.14 -0.02
C ILE A 27 -4.99 13.95 0.88
N SER A 28 -5.59 14.83 1.69
CA SER A 28 -4.85 15.69 2.62
C SER A 28 -4.15 14.89 3.73
N ASP A 29 -4.80 13.85 4.25
CA ASP A 29 -4.23 12.95 5.25
C ASP A 29 -4.64 11.51 4.95
N PHE A 30 -3.67 10.59 4.98
CA PHE A 30 -3.87 9.16 4.80
C PHE A 30 -3.07 8.40 5.85
N LYS A 31 -3.77 7.88 6.86
CA LYS A 31 -3.19 7.05 7.89
C LYS A 31 -3.55 5.59 7.67
N ILE A 32 -2.55 4.73 7.74
CA ILE A 32 -2.66 3.30 7.54
C ILE A 32 -2.16 2.61 8.78
N THR A 33 -3.01 1.81 9.40
CA THR A 33 -2.65 0.98 10.55
C THR A 33 -2.83 -0.47 10.16
N VAL A 34 -1.81 -1.29 10.37
CA VAL A 34 -1.85 -2.73 10.11
C VAL A 34 -1.44 -3.49 11.37
N ASP A 35 -2.38 -4.24 11.94
CA ASP A 35 -2.13 -5.09 13.10
C ASP A 35 -1.86 -6.54 12.63
N VAL A 36 -0.61 -6.97 12.74
CA VAL A 36 -0.10 -8.24 12.22
C VAL A 36 -0.41 -9.38 13.20
N ASN A 37 -1.51 -10.09 12.91
CA ASN A 37 -1.93 -11.33 13.60
C ASN A 37 -1.94 -12.52 12.61
N SER A 38 -2.84 -13.50 12.79
CA SER A 38 -3.05 -14.60 11.82
C SER A 38 -3.73 -14.09 10.54
N LEU A 39 -4.75 -13.25 10.70
CA LEU A 39 -5.26 -12.34 9.67
C LEU A 39 -4.89 -10.93 10.08
N ALA A 40 -4.31 -10.14 9.18
CA ALA A 40 -3.99 -8.76 9.49
C ALA A 40 -5.27 -7.94 9.55
N HIS A 41 -5.45 -7.17 10.62
CA HIS A 41 -6.45 -6.12 10.65
C HIS A 41 -5.85 -4.87 10.03
N VAL A 42 -6.46 -4.38 8.96
CA VAL A 42 -6.01 -3.21 8.21
C VAL A 42 -7.05 -2.11 8.36
N ARG A 43 -6.59 -0.90 8.71
CA ARG A 43 -7.40 0.29 8.87
C ARG A 43 -6.79 1.45 8.10
N TYR A 44 -7.59 2.02 7.20
CA TYR A 44 -7.29 3.21 6.42
C TYR A 44 -8.14 4.36 6.93
N ASP A 45 -7.52 5.38 7.51
CA ASP A 45 -8.18 6.66 7.83
C ASP A 45 -7.77 7.68 6.76
N ILE A 46 -8.75 8.12 5.96
CA ILE A 46 -8.54 8.93 4.76
C ILE A 46 -9.26 10.26 4.94
N THR A 47 -8.58 11.37 4.65
CA THR A 47 -9.19 12.71 4.60
C THR A 47 -9.04 13.32 3.22
N LEU A 48 -10.15 13.35 2.49
CA LEU A 48 -10.26 14.03 1.19
C LEU A 48 -10.49 15.52 1.40
N LYS A 49 -9.90 16.34 0.54
CA LYS A 49 -10.08 17.79 0.52
C LYS A 49 -10.49 18.25 -0.86
N ASN A 50 -11.57 19.02 -0.91
CA ASN A 50 -12.00 19.68 -2.14
C ASN A 50 -11.13 20.91 -2.40
N LEU A 51 -10.50 20.97 -3.57
CA LEU A 51 -9.57 22.03 -3.97
C LEU A 51 -10.21 23.12 -4.83
N ILE A 52 -11.47 22.96 -5.23
CA ILE A 52 -12.18 23.87 -6.13
C ILE A 52 -13.29 24.65 -5.44
N ASP A 53 -13.83 25.65 -6.13
CA ASP A 53 -14.88 26.55 -5.65
C ASP A 53 -16.30 26.02 -5.87
N LYS A 54 -16.44 24.71 -6.14
CA LYS A 54 -17.73 24.03 -6.34
C LYS A 54 -17.80 22.76 -5.49
N PRO A 55 -19.00 22.33 -5.05
CA PRO A 55 -19.16 21.05 -4.37
C PRO A 55 -18.69 19.89 -5.24
N VAL A 56 -18.02 18.90 -4.64
CA VAL A 56 -17.53 17.69 -5.33
C VAL A 56 -18.07 16.45 -4.64
N VAL A 57 -18.56 15.49 -5.41
CA VAL A 57 -18.99 14.20 -4.90
C VAL A 57 -17.91 13.17 -5.25
N PRO A 58 -17.23 12.54 -4.25
CA PRO A 58 -16.15 11.60 -4.51
C PRO A 58 -16.59 10.38 -5.34
N GLY A 59 -17.82 9.89 -5.11
CA GLY A 59 -18.39 8.78 -5.86
C GLY A 59 -17.88 7.43 -5.37
N ILE A 60 -17.13 6.71 -6.19
CA ILE A 60 -16.70 5.33 -5.93
C ILE A 60 -15.18 5.28 -5.74
N GLY A 61 -14.73 4.68 -4.65
CA GLY A 61 -13.32 4.38 -4.42
C GLY A 61 -13.05 2.87 -4.46
N GLU A 62 -11.85 2.51 -4.92
CA GLU A 62 -11.38 1.13 -5.01
C GLU A 62 -10.10 0.94 -4.21
N ILE A 63 -10.02 -0.14 -3.44
CA ILE A 63 -8.78 -0.64 -2.84
C ILE A 63 -8.48 -1.98 -3.48
N ARG A 64 -7.35 -2.08 -4.19
CA ARG A 64 -6.91 -3.31 -4.85
C ARG A 64 -5.85 -4.00 -4.00
N LEU A 65 -6.11 -5.26 -3.68
CA LEU A 65 -5.26 -6.12 -2.87
C LEU A 65 -4.76 -7.27 -3.71
N GLN A 66 -3.45 -7.50 -3.68
CA GLN A 66 -2.81 -8.60 -4.38
C GLN A 66 -1.69 -9.18 -3.52
N LYS A 67 -1.53 -10.49 -3.58
CA LYS A 67 -0.41 -11.20 -2.96
C LYS A 67 0.51 -11.72 -4.05
N VAL A 68 1.80 -11.41 -3.94
CA VAL A 68 2.84 -11.93 -4.83
C VAL A 68 3.55 -13.06 -4.09
N GLU A 69 3.48 -14.27 -4.62
CA GLU A 69 4.16 -15.43 -4.05
C GLU A 69 4.86 -16.25 -5.15
N PRO A 70 5.93 -16.99 -4.83
CA PRO A 70 6.57 -17.86 -5.80
C PRO A 70 5.64 -18.99 -6.25
N LEU A 71 5.77 -19.43 -7.50
CA LEU A 71 5.02 -20.57 -8.01
C LEU A 71 5.36 -21.81 -7.18
N LYS A 72 4.32 -22.51 -6.70
CA LYS A 72 4.48 -23.77 -5.97
C LYS A 72 4.13 -24.94 -6.87
N VAL A 73 5.06 -25.90 -6.99
CA VAL A 73 4.82 -27.21 -7.59
C VAL A 73 4.88 -28.24 -6.47
N ALA A 74 3.71 -28.79 -6.10
CA ALA A 74 3.53 -29.57 -4.87
C ALA A 74 4.01 -28.81 -3.62
N PHE A 75 5.06 -29.28 -2.94
CA PHE A 75 5.64 -28.65 -1.75
C PHE A 75 6.87 -27.78 -2.04
N ILE A 76 7.31 -27.70 -3.31
CA ILE A 76 8.52 -26.98 -3.71
C ILE A 76 8.13 -25.63 -4.30
N SER A 77 8.73 -24.56 -3.76
CA SER A 77 8.63 -23.22 -4.35
C SER A 77 9.69 -23.06 -5.44
N VAL A 78 9.28 -22.70 -6.65
CA VAL A 78 10.19 -22.54 -7.79
C VAL A 78 10.88 -21.18 -7.67
N PRO A 79 12.22 -21.13 -7.58
CA PRO A 79 12.93 -19.86 -7.47
C PRO A 79 12.76 -19.05 -8.77
N PHE A 80 12.82 -17.72 -8.66
CA PHE A 80 12.71 -16.78 -9.79
C PHE A 80 11.38 -16.86 -10.56
N THR A 81 10.32 -17.31 -9.90
CA THR A 81 8.95 -17.27 -10.42
C THR A 81 8.08 -16.41 -9.52
N GLU A 82 7.08 -15.76 -10.11
CA GLU A 82 6.10 -14.95 -9.40
C GLU A 82 4.70 -15.34 -9.88
N GLN A 83 3.81 -15.56 -8.93
CA GLN A 83 2.38 -15.71 -9.15
C GLN A 83 1.66 -14.64 -8.33
N ARG A 84 0.69 -13.98 -8.97
CA ARG A 84 -0.24 -13.08 -8.28
C ARG A 84 -1.49 -13.85 -7.90
N LYS A 85 -1.97 -13.63 -6.69
CA LYS A 85 -3.23 -14.19 -6.21
C LYS A 85 -4.06 -13.13 -5.51
N ALA A 86 -5.37 -13.31 -5.62
CA ALA A 86 -6.33 -12.62 -4.79
C ALA A 86 -6.03 -12.79 -3.30
N VAL A 87 -6.23 -11.69 -2.56
CA VAL A 87 -6.12 -11.65 -1.11
C VAL A 87 -7.49 -11.91 -0.54
N LYS A 88 -7.63 -12.92 0.33
CA LYS A 88 -8.89 -13.14 1.04
C LYS A 88 -9.13 -12.01 2.02
N VAL A 89 -10.33 -11.44 1.97
CA VAL A 89 -10.74 -10.31 2.79
C VAL A 89 -12.03 -10.63 3.53
N SER A 90 -12.15 -10.16 4.76
CA SER A 90 -13.32 -10.34 5.61
C SER A 90 -13.57 -9.11 6.48
N ASP A 91 -14.74 -9.03 7.11
CA ASP A 91 -15.13 -7.96 8.04
C ASP A 91 -14.95 -6.54 7.50
N VAL A 92 -15.18 -6.35 6.20
CA VAL A 92 -14.96 -5.08 5.51
C VAL A 92 -16.04 -4.07 5.90
N LYS A 93 -15.63 -2.88 6.34
CA LYS A 93 -16.51 -1.76 6.66
C LYS A 93 -15.92 -0.45 6.17
N ALA A 94 -16.80 0.47 5.80
CA ALA A 94 -16.43 1.86 5.55
C ALA A 94 -17.43 2.78 6.27
N TYR A 95 -16.92 3.80 6.97
CA TYR A 95 -17.75 4.68 7.79
C TYR A 95 -17.12 6.05 8.03
N SER A 96 -17.96 7.02 8.40
CA SER A 96 -17.57 8.39 8.76
C SER A 96 -18.61 8.96 9.73
N ASP A 97 -18.19 9.50 10.88
CA ASP A 97 -19.06 10.19 11.85
C ASP A 97 -20.41 9.49 12.13
N GLY A 98 -20.35 8.17 12.38
CA GLY A 98 -21.54 7.35 12.68
C GLY A 98 -22.39 6.95 11.47
N LYS A 99 -22.03 7.37 10.25
CA LYS A 99 -22.61 6.89 8.99
C LYS A 99 -21.80 5.73 8.44
N THR A 100 -22.47 4.69 8.00
CA THR A 100 -21.86 3.58 7.26
C THR A 100 -22.01 3.80 5.77
N PHE A 101 -20.95 3.56 5.02
CA PHE A 101 -20.97 3.58 3.57
C PHE A 101 -21.24 2.20 3.01
N LYS A 102 -21.77 2.16 1.78
CA LYS A 102 -21.95 0.90 1.07
C LYS A 102 -20.58 0.38 0.65
N VAL A 103 -20.34 -0.90 0.91
CA VAL A 103 -19.09 -1.58 0.57
C VAL A 103 -19.41 -2.91 -0.11
N SER A 104 -18.63 -3.28 -1.11
CA SER A 104 -18.65 -4.60 -1.72
C SER A 104 -17.24 -5.10 -1.94
N VAL A 105 -17.08 -6.42 -1.90
CA VAL A 105 -15.80 -7.09 -2.16
C VAL A 105 -15.97 -7.94 -3.41
N GLU A 106 -15.08 -7.77 -4.37
CA GLU A 106 -15.02 -8.59 -5.57
C GLU A 106 -13.67 -9.31 -5.64
N GLU A 107 -13.71 -10.64 -5.59
CA GLU A 107 -12.54 -11.50 -5.74
C GLU A 107 -12.35 -11.86 -7.22
N LYS A 108 -11.19 -11.55 -7.78
CA LYS A 108 -10.76 -11.97 -9.12
C LYS A 108 -9.69 -13.07 -8.99
N GLU A 109 -9.15 -13.54 -10.10
CA GLU A 109 -8.12 -14.60 -10.08
C GLU A 109 -6.81 -14.11 -9.44
N ASP A 110 -6.38 -12.89 -9.78
CA ASP A 110 -5.07 -12.34 -9.46
C ASP A 110 -5.09 -11.19 -8.44
N TYR A 111 -6.27 -10.65 -8.11
CA TYR A 111 -6.45 -9.60 -7.09
C TYR A 111 -7.85 -9.62 -6.47
N THR A 112 -8.00 -8.91 -5.37
CA THR A 112 -9.29 -8.62 -4.74
C THR A 112 -9.52 -7.12 -4.73
N VAL A 113 -10.74 -6.68 -5.01
CA VAL A 113 -11.14 -5.27 -4.96
C VAL A 113 -12.14 -5.05 -3.84
N ILE A 114 -11.85 -4.11 -2.96
CA ILE A 114 -12.82 -3.52 -2.05
C ILE A 114 -13.33 -2.24 -2.69
N VAL A 115 -14.62 -2.17 -2.97
CA VAL A 115 -15.29 -1.00 -3.53
C VAL A 115 -16.11 -0.34 -2.43
N TYR A 116 -15.91 0.95 -2.21
CA TYR A 116 -16.71 1.75 -1.27
C TYR A 116 -17.33 2.95 -1.97
N GLU A 117 -18.55 3.31 -1.56
CA GLU A 117 -19.34 4.35 -2.21
C GLU A 117 -19.61 5.54 -1.27
N ILE A 118 -19.24 6.74 -1.70
CA ILE A 118 -19.42 8.02 -1.00
C ILE A 118 -20.18 8.99 -1.91
N TRP A 119 -21.48 9.15 -1.64
CA TRP A 119 -22.38 10.00 -2.42
C TRP A 119 -22.72 11.33 -1.73
N TYR A 120 -21.85 11.79 -0.83
CA TYR A 120 -22.03 13.06 -0.11
C TYR A 120 -21.10 14.14 -0.69
N PRO A 121 -21.61 15.34 -0.99
CA PRO A 121 -20.78 16.41 -1.52
C PRO A 121 -19.83 16.96 -0.44
N ILE A 122 -18.59 17.22 -0.85
CA ILE A 122 -17.60 18.00 -0.10
C ILE A 122 -17.71 19.44 -0.60
N GLU A 123 -18.14 20.34 0.28
CA GLU A 123 -18.24 21.77 -0.04
C GLU A 123 -16.87 22.40 -0.39
N PRO A 124 -16.84 23.53 -1.11
CA PRO A 124 -15.60 24.22 -1.48
C PRO A 124 -14.63 24.43 -0.32
N GLY A 125 -13.39 23.95 -0.48
CA GLY A 125 -12.34 24.05 0.53
C GLY A 125 -12.56 23.24 1.82
N LYS A 126 -13.63 22.44 1.91
CA LYS A 126 -13.91 21.54 3.03
C LYS A 126 -13.26 20.18 2.84
N THR A 127 -13.30 19.39 3.91
CA THR A 127 -12.76 18.04 3.95
C THR A 127 -13.84 17.02 4.30
N LEU A 128 -13.59 15.78 3.91
CA LEU A 128 -14.34 14.60 4.32
C LEU A 128 -13.36 13.56 4.84
N SER A 129 -13.47 13.24 6.13
CA SER A 129 -12.70 12.16 6.76
C SER A 129 -13.55 10.90 6.86
N PHE A 130 -12.99 9.75 6.51
CA PHE A 130 -13.65 8.46 6.64
C PHE A 130 -12.63 7.34 6.88
N THR A 131 -13.14 6.22 7.37
CA THR A 131 -12.36 5.03 7.67
C THR A 131 -12.83 3.87 6.80
N VAL A 132 -11.88 3.10 6.25
CA VAL A 132 -12.12 1.78 5.68
C VAL A 132 -11.31 0.77 6.48
N GLU A 133 -11.96 -0.23 7.06
CA GLU A 133 -11.32 -1.29 7.85
C GLU A 133 -11.68 -2.66 7.31
N TYR A 134 -10.74 -3.61 7.37
CA TYR A 134 -10.94 -4.98 6.91
C TYR A 134 -9.90 -5.93 7.51
N ASN A 135 -10.21 -7.22 7.51
CA ASN A 135 -9.28 -8.28 7.84
C ASN A 135 -8.77 -8.95 6.57
N ALA A 136 -7.46 -9.11 6.41
CA ALA A 136 -6.86 -9.64 5.19
C ALA A 136 -5.74 -10.67 5.43
N ASP A 137 -5.67 -11.67 4.54
CA ASP A 137 -4.59 -12.67 4.49
C ASP A 137 -3.36 -12.13 3.72
N ILE A 138 -2.78 -11.05 4.23
CA ILE A 138 -1.60 -10.38 3.65
C ILE A 138 -0.30 -10.68 4.40
N VAL A 139 -0.37 -11.46 5.47
CA VAL A 139 0.79 -11.78 6.32
C VAL A 139 1.43 -13.08 5.84
N ASP A 140 2.69 -13.01 5.44
CA ASP A 140 3.49 -14.19 5.19
C ASP A 140 4.07 -14.70 6.51
N SER A 141 3.47 -15.77 7.03
CA SER A 141 3.85 -16.36 8.31
C SER A 141 4.70 -17.62 8.11
N GLY A 142 5.85 -17.67 8.78
CA GLY A 142 6.68 -18.85 8.98
C GLY A 142 6.80 -19.21 10.45
N LEU A 143 7.64 -20.21 10.76
CA LEU A 143 7.85 -20.67 12.15
C LEU A 143 8.47 -19.58 13.05
N LEU A 144 9.42 -18.82 12.52
CA LEU A 144 10.23 -17.84 13.28
C LEU A 144 10.03 -16.39 12.82
N PHE A 145 9.41 -16.19 11.66
CA PHE A 145 9.24 -14.87 11.04
C PHE A 145 7.81 -14.64 10.55
N LYS A 146 7.37 -13.39 10.61
CA LYS A 146 6.18 -12.88 9.93
C LYS A 146 6.58 -11.69 9.10
N SER A 147 6.12 -11.58 7.87
CA SER A 147 6.32 -10.38 7.06
C SER A 147 5.02 -9.89 6.45
N VAL A 148 4.93 -8.58 6.28
CA VAL A 148 3.83 -7.92 5.57
C VAL A 148 4.42 -6.88 4.64
N THR A 149 3.88 -6.82 3.43
CA THR A 149 4.21 -5.80 2.43
C THR A 149 2.96 -5.03 2.07
N ILE A 150 2.99 -3.72 2.23
CA ILE A 150 1.85 -2.83 2.03
C ILE A 150 2.16 -1.97 0.79
N PRO A 151 1.55 -2.27 -0.38
CA PRO A 151 1.63 -1.42 -1.55
C PRO A 151 0.64 -0.26 -1.41
N ILE A 152 1.14 0.98 -1.48
CA ILE A 152 0.33 2.20 -1.48
C ILE A 152 0.43 2.87 -2.84
N GLY A 153 -0.69 2.99 -3.52
CA GLY A 153 -0.81 3.70 -4.79
C GLY A 153 -2.21 4.29 -4.93
N THR A 154 -2.31 5.42 -5.62
CA THR A 154 -3.57 6.15 -5.78
C THR A 154 -3.51 7.07 -7.00
N ASP A 155 -4.66 7.35 -7.58
CA ASP A 155 -4.82 8.28 -8.70
C ASP A 155 -4.92 9.75 -8.24
N THR A 156 -4.93 9.97 -6.92
CA THR A 156 -5.01 11.29 -6.28
C THR A 156 -3.77 11.54 -5.42
N ASP A 157 -3.24 12.77 -5.38
CA ASP A 157 -2.08 13.08 -4.55
C ASP A 157 -2.37 12.86 -3.06
N ILE A 158 -1.42 12.23 -2.36
CA ILE A 158 -1.42 12.12 -0.90
C ILE A 158 -0.41 13.13 -0.34
N ARG A 159 -0.91 14.09 0.44
CA ARG A 159 -0.08 15.11 1.09
C ARG A 159 0.63 14.56 2.32
N ASN A 160 -0.12 13.98 3.25
CA ASN A 160 0.41 13.42 4.48
C ASN A 160 0.07 11.92 4.55
N LEU A 161 1.05 11.08 4.27
CA LEU A 161 0.98 9.64 4.44
C LEU A 161 1.60 9.26 5.79
N GLU A 162 0.89 8.49 6.60
CA GLU A 162 1.40 7.82 7.80
C GLU A 162 1.08 6.33 7.72
N ILE A 163 2.08 5.48 7.89
CA ILE A 163 1.91 4.03 7.92
C ILE A 163 2.47 3.53 9.23
N ASN A 164 1.68 2.74 9.96
CA ASN A 164 2.08 2.10 11.20
C ASN A 164 1.75 0.61 11.15
N VAL A 165 2.75 -0.24 11.37
CA VAL A 165 2.58 -1.70 11.41
C VAL A 165 2.84 -2.21 12.82
N ASN A 166 1.82 -2.74 13.47
CA ASN A 166 1.93 -3.26 14.82
C ASN A 166 2.05 -4.79 14.79
N SER A 167 2.90 -5.35 15.64
CA SER A 167 2.96 -6.78 15.87
C SER A 167 3.35 -7.06 17.32
N ASN A 168 2.94 -8.23 17.83
CA ASN A 168 3.44 -8.75 19.10
C ASN A 168 4.85 -9.36 19.00
N TRP A 169 5.39 -9.47 17.78
CA TRP A 169 6.75 -9.95 17.52
C TRP A 169 7.72 -8.78 17.34
N LYS A 170 9.03 -9.03 17.48
CA LYS A 170 10.04 -7.96 17.40
C LYS A 170 10.38 -7.64 15.96
N LEU A 171 10.46 -6.35 15.61
CA LEU A 171 10.87 -5.90 14.29
C LEU A 171 12.32 -6.31 13.98
N THR A 172 12.52 -7.04 12.88
CA THR A 172 13.85 -7.49 12.43
C THR A 172 14.27 -6.92 11.09
N PHE A 173 13.33 -6.46 10.27
CA PHE A 173 13.62 -5.80 9.01
C PHE A 173 12.49 -4.83 8.64
N ALA A 174 12.85 -3.71 8.01
CA ALA A 174 11.91 -2.74 7.49
C ALA A 174 12.46 -2.12 6.20
N GLU A 175 11.60 -1.98 5.20
CA GLU A 175 11.92 -1.34 3.92
C GLU A 175 10.77 -0.42 3.48
N PRO A 176 10.99 0.89 3.31
CA PRO A 176 12.22 1.64 3.61
C PRO A 176 12.69 1.47 5.08
N PRO A 177 13.96 1.72 5.40
CA PRO A 177 14.45 1.61 6.77
C PRO A 177 13.60 2.43 7.74
N ALA A 178 13.08 1.78 8.76
CA ALA A 178 12.37 2.40 9.87
C ALA A 178 13.23 2.32 11.15
N GLY A 179 12.91 3.13 12.15
CA GLY A 179 13.55 3.03 13.47
C GLY A 179 13.16 1.74 14.20
N ASN A 180 13.11 1.79 15.54
CA ASN A 180 12.69 0.64 16.36
C ASN A 180 11.21 0.24 16.20
N SER A 181 10.46 0.97 15.39
CA SER A 181 9.06 0.70 15.07
C SER A 181 8.84 0.96 13.58
N PRO A 182 8.10 0.10 12.87
CA PRO A 182 7.84 0.24 11.44
C PRO A 182 6.76 1.31 11.22
N MET A 183 7.18 2.56 11.41
CA MET A 183 6.38 3.74 11.19
C MET A 183 7.04 4.59 10.09
N TRP A 184 6.28 4.86 9.04
CA TRP A 184 6.71 5.68 7.91
C TRP A 184 5.84 6.90 7.78
N ARG A 185 6.46 8.01 7.36
CA ARG A 185 5.78 9.26 7.05
C ARG A 185 6.30 9.84 5.75
N GLY A 186 5.42 10.44 4.96
CA GLY A 186 5.81 11.06 3.71
C GLY A 186 4.64 11.63 2.92
N SER A 187 4.83 11.75 1.62
CA SER A 187 3.83 12.16 0.64
C SER A 187 3.94 11.25 -0.57
N LEU A 188 2.86 11.05 -1.32
CA LEU A 188 2.86 10.21 -2.51
C LEU A 188 2.14 10.94 -3.65
N PRO A 189 2.81 11.23 -4.79
CA PRO A 189 2.14 11.87 -5.92
C PRO A 189 1.16 10.93 -6.61
N ALA A 190 0.14 11.50 -7.23
CA ALA A 190 -0.84 10.78 -8.04
C ALA A 190 -0.16 9.90 -9.11
N GLY A 191 -0.66 8.68 -9.29
CA GLY A 191 -0.16 7.71 -10.28
C GLY A 191 1.15 7.01 -9.89
N SER A 192 1.67 7.24 -8.68
CA SER A 192 2.84 6.54 -8.17
C SER A 192 2.46 5.43 -7.19
N ILE A 193 3.35 4.43 -7.05
CA ILE A 193 3.19 3.31 -6.11
C ILE A 193 4.45 3.23 -5.25
N ALA A 194 4.26 3.14 -3.94
CA ALA A 194 5.31 2.90 -2.95
C ALA A 194 5.04 1.60 -2.19
N PHE A 195 6.09 0.87 -1.83
CA PHE A 195 5.99 -0.40 -1.11
C PHE A 195 6.64 -0.27 0.26
N TYR A 196 5.92 -0.72 1.29
CA TYR A 196 6.39 -0.70 2.68
C TYR A 196 6.37 -2.12 3.24
N THR A 197 7.54 -2.64 3.58
CA THR A 197 7.71 -3.99 4.11
C THR A 197 8.15 -3.92 5.56
N ALA A 198 7.53 -4.74 6.41
CA ALA A 198 8.01 -5.03 7.76
C ALA A 198 8.14 -6.54 7.95
N GLU A 199 9.22 -6.98 8.57
CA GLU A 199 9.42 -8.34 9.04
C GLU A 199 9.60 -8.34 10.55
N PHE A 200 8.96 -9.29 11.21
CA PHE A 200 9.00 -9.50 12.64
C PHE A 200 9.48 -10.91 12.95
N SER A 201 10.21 -11.07 14.06
CA SER A 201 10.64 -12.37 14.57
C SER A 201 10.13 -12.61 15.99
N MET A 202 9.84 -13.88 16.28
CA MET A 202 9.58 -14.35 17.63
C MET A 202 10.85 -14.30 18.50
N LEU A 203 12.03 -14.41 17.88
CA LEU A 203 13.31 -14.30 18.55
C LEU A 203 13.72 -12.84 18.71
N PRO A 204 14.46 -12.47 19.77
CA PRO A 204 14.90 -11.10 20.01
C PRO A 204 16.09 -10.72 19.12
N LEU A 205 15.93 -10.81 17.81
CA LEU A 205 16.95 -10.44 16.83
C LEU A 205 16.98 -8.91 16.66
N PRO A 206 18.16 -8.32 16.39
CA PRO A 206 18.27 -6.91 16.06
C PRO A 206 17.67 -6.64 14.67
N THR A 207 17.36 -5.36 14.40
CA THR A 207 16.98 -4.92 13.05
C THR A 207 18.19 -5.01 12.13
N MET A 208 18.02 -5.63 10.96
CA MET A 208 19.07 -5.92 9.98
C MET A 208 18.75 -5.28 8.63
N PRO A 209 19.77 -4.99 7.79
CA PRO A 209 19.56 -4.48 6.43
C PRO A 209 19.05 -5.54 5.45
N VAL A 210 18.97 -6.80 5.88
CA VAL A 210 18.46 -7.93 5.09
C VAL A 210 17.45 -8.69 5.94
N ARG A 211 16.43 -9.24 5.29
CA ARG A 211 15.38 -10.06 5.93
C ARG A 211 15.98 -11.19 6.78
N GLY A 212 15.54 -11.31 8.02
CA GLY A 212 16.05 -12.28 8.99
C GLY A 212 15.83 -13.73 8.55
N TYR A 213 14.74 -14.04 7.85
CA TYR A 213 14.55 -15.39 7.32
C TYR A 213 15.65 -15.78 6.33
N VAL A 214 16.12 -14.84 5.51
CA VAL A 214 17.20 -15.08 4.53
C VAL A 214 18.48 -15.43 5.27
N VAL A 215 18.79 -14.71 6.35
CA VAL A 215 19.98 -14.96 7.18
C VAL A 215 19.91 -16.34 7.83
N ILE A 216 18.78 -16.70 8.44
CA ILE A 216 18.63 -18.01 9.11
C ILE A 216 18.74 -19.16 8.11
N TRP A 217 18.02 -19.09 6.98
CA TRP A 217 18.08 -20.16 5.98
C TRP A 217 19.46 -20.26 5.32
N GLY A 218 20.13 -19.12 5.08
CA GLY A 218 21.51 -19.10 4.61
C GLY A 218 22.49 -19.77 5.57
N ALA A 219 22.35 -19.50 6.88
CA ALA A 219 23.17 -20.13 7.92
C ALA A 219 22.94 -21.64 8.02
N LEU A 220 21.68 -22.09 7.97
CA LEU A 220 21.34 -23.52 7.97
C LEU A 220 21.89 -24.24 6.75
N LEU A 221 21.78 -23.64 5.56
CA LEU A 221 22.34 -24.19 4.33
C LEU A 221 23.87 -24.29 4.42
N GLY A 222 24.54 -23.24 4.92
CA GLY A 222 25.99 -23.25 5.13
C GLY A 222 26.44 -24.35 6.09
N LEU A 223 25.75 -24.52 7.23
CA LEU A 223 26.03 -25.58 8.20
C LEU A 223 25.83 -26.97 7.57
N PHE A 224 24.76 -27.17 6.81
CA PHE A 224 24.50 -28.43 6.12
C PHE A 224 25.63 -28.79 5.15
N LEU A 225 26.10 -27.84 4.34
CA LEU A 225 27.21 -28.04 3.42
C LEU A 225 28.52 -28.41 4.15
N ILE A 226 28.82 -27.74 5.27
CA ILE A 226 29.99 -28.06 6.10
C ILE A 226 29.91 -29.50 6.63
N LEU A 227 28.76 -29.89 7.19
CA LEU A 227 28.56 -31.25 7.70
C LEU A 227 28.66 -32.31 6.60
N LEU A 228 28.14 -32.01 5.41
CA LEU A 228 28.22 -32.90 4.25
C LEU A 228 29.68 -33.09 3.82
N VAL A 229 30.48 -32.02 3.74
CA VAL A 229 31.91 -32.10 3.42
C VAL A 229 32.69 -32.88 4.49
N ILE A 230 32.40 -32.67 5.77
CA ILE A 230 33.05 -33.42 6.87
C ILE A 230 32.64 -34.89 6.83
N GLY A 231 31.37 -35.17 6.55
CA GLY A 231 30.83 -36.52 6.43
C GLY A 231 31.40 -37.30 5.25
N LEU A 232 31.59 -36.66 4.08
CA LEU A 232 32.21 -37.25 2.90
C LEU A 232 33.72 -37.50 3.05
N ARG A 233 34.38 -36.82 4.00
CA ARG A 233 35.81 -37.01 4.30
C ARG A 233 36.06 -38.15 5.29
N ARG A 234 35.02 -38.76 5.84
CA ARG A 234 35.09 -39.99 6.65
C ARG A 234 34.71 -41.19 5.81
#